data_AF-A0A2S9S0A2-F1
#
_entry.id   AF-A0A2S9S0A2-F1
#
_cell.length_a   1.000
_cell.length_b   1.000
_cell.length_c   1.000
_cell.angle_alpha   90.00
_cell.angle_beta   90.00
_cell.angle_gamma   90.00
#
_symmetry.space_group_name_H-M   'P 1'
#
loop_
_entity.id
_entity.type
_entity.pdbx_description
1 polymer ?
#
loop_
_entity_poly.entity_id
_entity_poly.type
_entity_poly.pdbx_seq_one_letter_code
_entity_poly.pdbx_strand_id
1 'polypeptide(L)'
;MRYQYITFGSEEPTLEEIKEKLANDETADFESEYGKYALEFIAQDIVSQNYADWELDIDDNIYISIFPEGEPEKQELYNVSFSLDISFDTSLERYGLNYDD
;
A
#
# COMPACT_ATOMS: atom_id res chain seq x y z
N MET A 1 -11.62 -5.97 -6.64
CA MET A 1 -10.98 -5.55 -7.91
C MET A 1 -9.50 -5.85 -7.79
N ARG A 2 -8.85 -6.24 -8.89
CA ARG A 2 -7.41 -6.52 -8.90
C ARG A 2 -6.65 -5.34 -9.46
N TYR A 3 -5.53 -5.06 -8.80
CA TYR A 3 -4.60 -4.00 -9.12
C TYR A 3 -3.21 -4.60 -9.20
N GLN A 4 -2.35 -3.98 -9.98
CA GLN A 4 -0.93 -4.27 -10.04
C GLN A 4 -0.18 -3.05 -9.55
N TYR A 5 0.93 -3.26 -8.85
CA TYR A 5 1.72 -2.18 -8.29
C TYR A 5 3.23 -2.43 -8.37
N ILE A 6 4.00 -1.34 -8.31
CA ILE A 6 5.45 -1.32 -8.33
C ILE A 6 5.94 -0.39 -7.21
N THR A 7 6.93 -0.84 -6.44
CA THR A 7 7.53 -0.06 -5.36
C THR A 7 8.91 0.48 -5.74
N PHE A 8 9.24 1.68 -5.25
CA PHE A 8 10.49 2.39 -5.57
C PHE A 8 11.28 2.83 -4.33
N GLY A 9 10.84 2.47 -3.12
CA GLY A 9 11.45 2.96 -1.88
C GLY A 9 11.16 4.44 -1.65
N SER A 10 12.04 5.14 -0.92
CA SER A 10 11.78 6.51 -0.45
C SER A 10 12.17 7.61 -1.44
N GLU A 11 12.88 7.27 -2.52
CA GLU A 11 13.26 8.22 -3.57
C GLU A 11 12.17 8.28 -4.66
N GLU A 12 11.86 9.49 -5.12
CA GLU A 12 10.87 9.68 -6.19
C GLU A 12 11.40 9.06 -7.49
N PRO A 13 10.72 8.07 -8.08
CA PRO A 13 11.19 7.43 -9.29
C PRO A 13 11.00 8.33 -10.49
N THR A 14 11.93 8.23 -11.44
CA THR A 14 11.78 8.85 -12.74
C THR A 14 10.78 8.09 -13.61
N LEU A 15 10.21 8.77 -14.60
CA LEU A 15 9.35 8.14 -15.60
C LEU A 15 10.06 7.02 -16.37
N GLU A 16 11.39 7.06 -16.50
CA GLU A 16 12.16 6.02 -17.14
C GLU A 16 12.26 4.77 -16.26
N GLU A 17 12.53 4.92 -14.97
CA GLU A 17 12.57 3.81 -14.01
C GLU A 17 11.22 3.10 -13.90
N ILE A 18 10.11 3.86 -13.88
CA ILE A 18 8.76 3.26 -13.86
C ILE A 18 8.53 2.42 -15.13
N LYS A 19 8.90 2.95 -16.30
CA LYS A 19 8.77 2.23 -17.57
C LYS A 19 9.65 1.00 -17.64
N GLU A 20 10.86 1.07 -17.09
CA GLU A 20 11.78 -0.05 -17.05
C GLU A 20 11.20 -1.19 -16.21
N LYS A 21 10.74 -0.92 -14.99
CA LYS A 21 10.12 -1.93 -14.13
C LYS A 21 8.85 -2.53 -14.73
N LEU A 22 8.01 -1.69 -15.36
CA LEU A 22 6.84 -2.17 -16.12
C LEU A 22 7.24 -3.10 -17.28
N ALA A 23 8.29 -2.76 -18.02
CA ALA A 23 8.76 -3.56 -19.15
C ALA A 23 9.38 -4.90 -18.71
N ASN A 24 9.92 -4.95 -17.48
CA ASN A 24 10.46 -6.16 -16.86
C ASN A 24 9.41 -6.99 -16.10
N ASP A 25 8.13 -6.59 -16.12
CA ASP A 25 7.04 -7.26 -15.38
C ASP A 25 7.29 -7.32 -13.86
N GLU A 26 8.02 -6.35 -13.31
CA GLU A 26 8.34 -6.26 -11.87
C GLU A 26 7.17 -5.67 -11.07
N THR A 27 5.99 -6.24 -11.31
CA THR A 27 4.72 -5.82 -10.71
C THR A 27 4.25 -6.86 -9.71
N ALA A 28 3.64 -6.41 -8.63
CA ALA A 28 2.97 -7.26 -7.66
C ALA A 28 1.45 -7.10 -7.77
N ASP A 29 0.72 -8.19 -7.56
CA ASP A 29 -0.74 -8.19 -7.57
C ASP A 29 -1.32 -7.79 -6.21
N PHE A 30 -2.44 -7.08 -6.24
CA PHE A 30 -3.18 -6.69 -5.06
C PHE A 30 -4.69 -6.80 -5.30
N GLU A 31 -5.39 -7.52 -4.43
CA GLU A 31 -6.85 -7.60 -4.47
C GLU A 31 -7.44 -6.65 -3.43
N SER A 32 -8.24 -5.69 -3.89
CA SER A 32 -8.89 -4.72 -3.01
C SER A 32 -10.40 -4.76 -3.16
N GLU A 33 -11.10 -4.60 -2.04
CA GLU A 33 -12.55 -4.38 -2.00
C GLU A 33 -12.92 -2.94 -2.38
N TYR A 34 -11.95 -2.02 -2.39
CA TYR A 34 -12.15 -0.64 -2.81
C TYR A 34 -12.35 -0.54 -4.33
N GLY A 35 -13.29 0.31 -4.72
CA GLY A 35 -13.59 0.57 -6.13
C GLY A 35 -12.49 1.36 -6.84
N LYS A 36 -12.53 1.39 -8.18
CA LYS A 36 -11.51 1.99 -9.05
C LYS A 36 -11.10 3.45 -8.78
N TYR A 37 -11.85 4.19 -7.97
CA TYR A 37 -11.62 5.61 -7.68
C TYR A 37 -10.88 5.84 -6.35
N ALA A 38 -10.45 4.77 -5.68
CA ALA A 38 -9.84 4.80 -4.37
C ALA A 38 -8.37 4.35 -4.41
N LEU A 39 -7.65 4.63 -5.49
CA LEU A 39 -6.25 4.19 -5.67
C LEU A 39 -5.32 4.72 -4.56
N GLU A 40 -5.57 5.91 -4.02
CA GLU A 40 -4.86 6.43 -2.84
C GLU A 40 -5.06 5.55 -1.60
N PHE A 41 -6.31 5.14 -1.32
CA PHE A 41 -6.60 4.21 -0.21
C PHE A 41 -6.00 2.84 -0.46
N ILE A 42 -5.99 2.38 -1.71
CA ILE A 42 -5.37 1.10 -2.08
C ILE A 42 -3.85 1.17 -1.89
N ALA A 43 -3.21 2.27 -2.26
CA ALA A 43 -1.79 2.50 -2.05
C ALA A 43 -1.45 2.49 -0.55
N GLN A 44 -2.26 3.15 0.29
CA GLN A 44 -2.11 3.09 1.74
C GLN A 44 -2.29 1.67 2.30
N ASP A 45 -3.29 0.95 1.81
CA ASP A 45 -3.57 -0.42 2.25
C ASP A 45 -2.44 -1.39 1.87
N ILE A 46 -1.88 -1.25 0.67
CA ILE A 46 -0.70 -2.00 0.23
C ILE A 46 0.48 -1.75 1.18
N VAL A 47 0.79 -0.49 1.49
CA VAL A 47 1.89 -0.17 2.42
C VAL A 47 1.61 -0.71 3.82
N SER A 48 0.38 -0.55 4.32
CA SER A 48 -0.05 -1.05 5.63
C SER A 48 0.02 -2.58 5.76
N GLN A 49 -0.17 -3.31 4.66
CA GLN A 49 -0.07 -4.78 4.66
C GLN A 49 1.37 -5.28 4.50
N ASN A 50 2.27 -4.48 3.92
CA ASN A 50 3.62 -4.91 3.58
C ASN A 50 4.74 -4.19 4.37
N TYR A 51 4.44 -3.18 5.19
CA TYR A 51 5.47 -2.39 5.90
C TYR A 51 6.48 -3.25 6.67
N ALA A 52 6.02 -4.34 7.29
CA ALA A 52 6.87 -5.24 8.06
C ALA A 52 7.82 -6.07 7.19
N ASP A 53 7.39 -6.45 5.97
CA ASP A 53 8.21 -7.18 5.00
C ASP A 53 9.21 -6.24 4.31
N TRP A 54 8.79 -5.00 4.09
CA TRP A 54 9.60 -3.95 3.48
C TRP A 54 10.52 -3.23 4.46
N GLU A 55 10.53 -3.66 5.72
CA GLU A 55 11.34 -3.09 6.80
C GLU A 55 11.17 -1.56 6.92
N LEU A 56 9.96 -1.05 6.68
CA LEU A 56 9.66 0.38 6.76
C LEU A 56 9.47 0.82 8.22
N ASP A 57 10.15 1.89 8.60
CA ASP A 57 10.01 2.52 9.91
C ASP A 57 8.87 3.54 9.95
N ILE A 58 8.42 3.87 11.16
CA ILE A 58 7.50 4.99 11.40
C ILE A 58 8.23 6.26 10.97
N ASP A 59 7.63 7.02 10.03
CA ASP A 59 8.20 8.18 9.31
C ASP A 59 8.84 7.86 7.95
N ASP A 60 9.03 6.58 7.58
CA ASP A 60 9.45 6.25 6.23
C ASP A 60 8.34 6.54 5.22
N ASN A 61 8.78 6.97 4.04
CA ASN A 61 7.92 7.14 2.89
C ASN A 61 8.30 6.13 1.81
N ILE A 62 7.31 5.69 1.06
CA ILE A 62 7.50 4.81 -0.08
C ILE A 62 6.70 5.30 -1.28
N TYR A 63 7.38 5.33 -2.43
CA TYR A 63 6.76 5.58 -3.70
C TYR A 63 6.21 4.28 -4.27
N ILE A 64 4.91 4.29 -4.57
CA ILE A 64 4.18 3.18 -5.15
C ILE A 64 3.46 3.64 -6.41
N SER A 65 3.72 2.96 -7.52
CA SER A 65 2.91 3.10 -8.73
C SER A 65 1.86 2.01 -8.75
N ILE A 66 0.60 2.36 -8.96
CA ILE A 66 -0.54 1.44 -8.96
C ILE A 66 -1.40 1.63 -10.20
N PHE A 67 -1.90 0.54 -10.77
CA PHE A 67 -2.82 0.54 -11.89
C PHE A 67 -3.80 -0.65 -11.82
N PRO A 68 -4.98 -0.55 -12.47
CA PRO A 68 -5.88 -1.70 -12.62
C PRO A 68 -5.18 -2.83 -13.40
N GLU A 69 -5.45 -4.09 -13.03
CA GLU A 69 -4.90 -5.27 -13.70
C GLU A 69 -5.09 -5.17 -15.22
N GLY A 70 -3.99 -5.26 -15.97
CA GLY A 70 -3.99 -5.18 -17.44
C GLY A 70 -4.13 -3.77 -18.04
N GLU A 71 -4.18 -2.71 -17.24
CA GLU A 71 -4.28 -1.31 -17.70
C GLU A 71 -3.10 -0.44 -17.21
N PRO A 72 -1.83 -0.78 -17.54
CA PRO A 72 -0.65 -0.03 -17.06
C PRO A 72 -0.61 1.43 -17.53
N GLU A 73 -1.33 1.76 -18.60
CA GLU A 73 -1.50 3.14 -19.09
C GLU A 73 -2.31 4.04 -18.15
N LYS A 74 -3.06 3.45 -17.20
CA LYS A 74 -3.82 4.15 -16.16
C LYS A 74 -3.07 4.23 -14.83
N GLN A 75 -1.76 3.99 -14.84
CA GLN A 75 -0.97 4.05 -13.62
C GLN A 75 -0.98 5.44 -13.00
N GLU A 76 -1.03 5.45 -11.67
CA GLU A 76 -0.84 6.63 -10.84
C GLU A 76 0.30 6.37 -9.86
N LEU A 77 1.09 7.39 -9.56
CA LEU A 77 2.20 7.33 -8.62
C LEU A 77 1.78 8.02 -7.32
N TYR A 78 1.94 7.33 -6.21
CA TYR A 78 1.66 7.85 -4.87
C TYR A 78 2.92 7.82 -4.03
N ASN A 79 3.13 8.89 -3.26
CA ASN A 79 4.08 8.90 -2.17
C ASN A 79 3.29 8.63 -0.88
N VAL A 80 3.49 7.46 -0.29
CA VAL A 80 2.78 7.03 0.90
C VAL A 80 3.74 7.08 2.06
N SER A 81 3.49 7.99 2.99
CA SER A 81 4.16 7.97 4.29
C SER A 81 3.53 6.89 5.14
N PHE A 82 4.34 5.98 5.67
CA PHE A 82 3.90 5.07 6.71
C PHE A 82 3.81 5.85 8.02
N SER A 83 2.68 6.53 8.21
CA SER A 83 2.21 6.81 9.55
C SER A 83 1.47 5.57 10.01
N LEU A 84 2.03 4.84 10.97
CA LEU A 84 1.23 4.03 11.88
C LEU A 84 0.28 5.03 12.55
N ASP A 85 -0.87 5.31 11.92
CA ASP A 85 -2.00 5.90 12.60
C ASP A 85 -2.42 4.79 13.57
N ILE A 86 -1.76 4.77 14.72
CA ILE A 86 -2.11 3.91 15.83
C ILE A 86 -3.42 4.46 16.39
N SER A 87 -4.48 4.52 15.58
CA SER A 87 -5.77 4.14 16.09
C SER A 87 -5.60 2.66 16.45
N PHE A 88 -5.10 2.41 17.66
CA PHE A 88 -5.46 1.21 18.38
C PHE A 88 -6.97 1.12 18.24
N ASP A 89 -7.43 0.31 17.30
CA ASP A 89 -8.77 -0.21 17.36
C ASP A 89 -8.76 -1.02 18.66
N THR A 90 -9.18 -0.37 19.75
CA THR A 90 -9.40 -0.94 21.07
C THR A 90 -10.55 -1.95 21.02
N SER A 91 -10.67 -2.74 19.95
CA SER A 91 -11.50 -3.93 19.87
C SER A 91 -10.76 -5.20 20.31
N LEU A 92 -9.60 -5.05 20.98
CA LEU A 92 -8.98 -6.11 21.77
C LEU A 92 -9.33 -6.05 23.27
N GLU A 93 -10.44 -5.42 23.67
CA GLU A 93 -11.10 -5.68 24.97
C GLU A 93 -12.19 -6.77 24.88
N ARG A 94 -12.18 -7.60 23.82
CA ARG A 94 -13.04 -8.80 23.72
C ARG A 94 -12.46 -10.08 24.33
N TYR A 95 -11.44 -9.97 25.19
CA TYR A 95 -10.95 -11.10 25.98
C TYR A 95 -10.81 -10.74 27.48
N GLY A 96 -11.95 -10.74 28.18
CA GLY A 96 -12.08 -11.46 29.45
C GLY A 96 -11.56 -10.79 30.73
N LEU A 97 -12.25 -9.78 31.23
CA LEU A 97 -12.38 -9.59 32.67
C LEU A 97 -13.85 -9.54 33.07
N ASN A 98 -14.31 -10.63 33.66
CA ASN A 98 -15.51 -10.68 34.50
C ASN A 98 -15.40 -9.58 35.56
N TYR A 99 -16.46 -8.80 35.71
CA TYR A 99 -16.77 -8.17 36.99
C TYR A 99 -18.12 -8.73 37.47
N ASP A 100 -18.03 -9.84 38.20
CA ASP A 100 -18.94 -10.14 39.31
C ASP A 100 -18.67 -9.11 40.41
N ASP A 101 -19.65 -8.25 40.72
CA ASP A 101 -20.35 -8.12 42.01
C ASP A 101 -21.26 -6.87 42.00
#